data_AF-A0A2M7XGS2-F1
#
_entry.id   AF-A0A2M7XGS2-F1
#
_cell.length_a   1.000
_cell.length_b   1.000
_cell.length_c   1.000
_cell.angle_alpha   90.00
_cell.angle_beta   90.00
_cell.angle_gamma   90.00
#
_symmetry.space_group_name_H-M   'P 1'
#
loop_
_entity.id
_entity.type
_entity.pdbx_description
1 polymer ?
#
loop_
_entity_poly.entity_id
_entity_poly.type
_entity_poly.pdbx_seq_one_letter_code
_entity_poly.pdbx_strand_id
1 'polypeptide(L)' 'AVIFPLSFYSLKDIATYLGFKWQHLEVAGSNSIFYFENYLETHKKKYLEEILAYNEEDVRATFHLKQWLSKHT' A
#
# COMPACT_ATOMS: atom_id res chain seq x y z
N ALA A 1 18.11 -12.10 -10.09
CA ALA A 1 17.65 -10.91 -9.35
C ALA A 1 16.96 -9.97 -10.34
N VAL A 2 15.91 -9.24 -9.90
CA VAL A 2 15.19 -8.24 -10.72
C VAL A 2 15.52 -6.85 -10.19
N ILE A 3 15.79 -5.91 -11.08
CA ILE A 3 16.13 -4.51 -10.78
C ILE A 3 15.19 -3.61 -11.59
N PHE A 4 14.56 -2.64 -10.94
CA PHE A 4 13.66 -1.67 -11.58
C PHE A 4 14.38 -0.33 -11.84
N PRO A 5 14.13 0.35 -12.96
CA PRO A 5 14.77 1.63 -13.26
C PRO A 5 14.09 2.78 -12.50
N LEU A 6 14.07 2.71 -11.17
CA LEU A 6 13.39 3.66 -10.29
C LEU A 6 14.38 4.29 -9.31
N SER A 7 14.17 5.56 -8.96
CA SER A 7 14.94 6.24 -7.91
C SER A 7 14.61 5.72 -6.51
N PHE A 8 13.41 5.17 -6.33
CA PHE A 8 12.91 4.63 -5.07
C PHE A 8 12.29 3.24 -5.30
N TYR A 9 12.41 2.39 -4.29
CA TYR A 9 12.01 0.97 -4.35
C TYR A 9 10.90 0.66 -3.35
N SER A 10 10.07 1.65 -3.00
CA SER A 10 8.89 1.37 -2.20
C SER A 10 7.93 0.48 -2.99
N LEU A 11 7.04 -0.24 -2.29
CA LEU A 11 5.98 -0.99 -2.93
C LEU A 11 5.13 -0.09 -3.84
N LYS A 12 4.89 1.16 -3.42
CA LYS A 12 4.14 2.16 -4.20
C LYS A 12 4.81 2.47 -5.53
N ASP A 13 6.12 2.71 -5.52
CA ASP A 13 6.88 3.02 -6.74
C ASP A 13 6.90 1.82 -7.69
N ILE A 14 7.22 0.64 -7.17
CA ILE A 14 7.33 -0.58 -7.97
C ILE A 14 5.97 -0.99 -8.52
N ALA A 15 4.92 -1.04 -7.71
CA ALA A 15 3.60 -1.44 -8.16
C ALA A 15 3.04 -0.45 -9.20
N THR A 16 3.24 0.86 -9.00
CA THR A 16 2.85 1.89 -9.98
C THR A 16 3.60 1.71 -11.30
N TYR A 17 4.92 1.48 -11.25
CA TYR A 17 5.73 1.19 -12.43
C TYR A 17 5.21 -0.06 -13.18
N LEU A 18 4.71 -1.05 -12.45
CA LEU A 18 4.09 -2.26 -12.99
C LEU A 18 2.60 -2.08 -13.38
N GLY A 19 2.07 -0.86 -13.37
CA GLY A 19 0.71 -0.54 -13.79
C GLY A 19 -0.39 -0.81 -12.75
N PHE A 20 -0.04 -1.08 -11.50
CA PHE A 20 -1.02 -1.11 -10.41
C PHE A 20 -1.57 0.31 -10.18
N LYS A 21 -2.90 0.41 -10.02
CA LYS A 21 -3.57 1.68 -9.79
C LYS A 21 -3.98 1.80 -8.34
N TRP A 22 -3.31 2.71 -7.64
CA TRP A 22 -3.67 3.07 -6.28
C TRP A 22 -4.98 3.86 -6.25
N GLN A 23 -5.90 3.47 -5.38
CA GLN A 23 -7.17 4.16 -5.15
C GLN A 23 -6.96 5.33 -4.20
N HIS A 24 -6.08 5.19 -3.19
CA HIS A 24 -5.83 6.19 -2.17
C HIS A 24 -4.42 6.79 -2.29
N LEU A 25 -4.21 7.64 -3.31
CA LEU A 25 -2.91 8.24 -3.64
C LEU A 25 -2.28 9.06 -2.50
N GLU A 26 -3.08 9.65 -1.62
CA GLU A 26 -2.61 10.52 -0.54
C GLU A 26 -2.33 9.79 0.78
N VAL A 27 -2.61 8.49 0.85
CA VAL A 27 -2.41 7.71 2.08
C VAL A 27 -1.00 7.13 2.09
N ALA A 28 -0.24 7.49 3.12
CA ALA A 28 1.05 6.94 3.44
C ALA A 28 0.96 6.03 4.68
N GLY A 29 2.00 5.23 4.91
CA GLY A 29 2.08 4.40 6.12
C GLY A 29 1.94 5.21 7.43
N SER A 30 2.39 6.47 7.46
CA SER A 30 2.22 7.37 8.61
C SER A 30 0.75 7.68 8.93
N ASN A 31 -0.15 7.69 7.93
CA ASN A 31 -1.58 7.90 8.16
C ASN A 31 -2.18 6.76 9.00
N SER A 32 -1.72 5.52 8.82
CA SER A 32 -2.21 4.38 9.61
C SER A 32 -1.92 4.55 11.11
N ILE A 33 -0.77 5.15 11.45
CA ILE A 33 -0.38 5.46 12.83
C ILE A 33 -1.32 6.52 13.39
N PHE A 34 -1.50 7.62 12.66
CA PHE A 34 -2.42 8.69 13.05
C PHE A 34 -3.86 8.19 13.24
N TYR A 35 -4.38 7.38 12.32
CA TYR A 35 -5.72 6.80 12.45
C TYR A 35 -5.83 5.88 13.66
N PHE A 36 -4.78 5.10 13.96
CA PHE A 36 -4.81 4.21 15.11
C PHE A 36 -4.81 4.98 16.43
N GLU A 37 -4.01 6.04 16.56
CA GLU A 37 -4.05 6.95 17.71
C GLU A 37 -5.45 7.55 17.90
N ASN A 38 -6.03 8.07 16.81
CA ASN A 38 -7.40 8.61 16.84
C ASN A 38 -8.45 7.54 17.21
N TYR A 39 -8.26 6.28 16.82
CA TYR A 39 -9.13 5.19 17.23
C TYR A 39 -9.02 4.91 18.73
N LEU A 40 -7.81 4.92 19.29
CA LEU A 40 -7.61 4.71 20.72
C LEU A 40 -8.28 5.81 21.56
N GLU A 41 -8.26 7.05 21.10
CA GLU A 41 -8.89 8.17 21.80
C GLU A 41 -10.43 8.21 21.64
N THR A 42 -10.93 7.93 20.44
CA THR A 42 -12.33 8.20 20.09
C THR A 42 -13.20 6.95 19.99
N HIS A 43 -12.59 5.76 19.87
CA HIS A 43 -13.22 4.49 19.54
C HIS A 43 -14.11 4.51 18.27
N LYS A 44 -13.92 5.49 17.38
CA LYS A 44 -14.69 5.59 16.14
C LYS A 44 -14.19 4.56 15.13
N LYS A 45 -15.08 3.63 14.75
CA LYS A 45 -14.79 2.56 13.78
C LYS A 45 -14.25 3.05 12.44
N LYS A 46 -14.65 4.24 11.99
CA LYS A 46 -14.15 4.85 10.75
C LYS A 46 -12.62 4.82 10.65
N TYR A 47 -11.90 5.01 11.75
CA TYR A 47 -10.44 5.01 11.72
C TYR A 47 -9.86 3.63 11.47
N LEU A 48 -10.50 2.57 11.99
CA LEU A 48 -10.14 1.20 11.66
C LEU A 48 -10.48 0.88 10.20
N GLU A 49 -11.60 1.40 9.68
CA GLU A 49 -11.99 1.23 8.28
C GLU A 49 -10.95 1.84 7.33
N GLU A 50 -10.44 3.04 7.63
CA GLU A 50 -9.34 3.66 6.86
C GLU A 50 -8.06 2.81 6.91
N ILE A 51 -7.68 2.30 8.09
CA ILE A 51 -6.51 1.42 8.25
C ILE A 51 -6.68 0.12 7.45
N LEU A 52 -7.88 -0.48 7.48
CA LEU A 52 -8.17 -1.70 6.75
C LEU A 52 -8.12 -1.46 5.24
N ALA A 53 -8.72 -0.37 4.75
CA ALA A 53 -8.68 -0.01 3.34
C ALA A 53 -7.25 0.18 2.83
N TYR A 54 -6.43 0.90 3.59
CA TYR A 54 -5.01 1.09 3.29
C TYR A 54 -4.24 -0.25 3.22
N ASN A 55 -4.40 -1.11 4.22
CA ASN A 55 -3.72 -2.41 4.25
C ASN A 55 -4.21 -3.36 3.13
N GLU A 56 -5.49 -3.29 2.76
CA GLU A 56 -6.03 -4.08 1.67
C GLU A 56 -5.37 -3.70 0.33
N GLU A 57 -5.17 -2.41 0.06
CA GLU A 57 -4.43 -1.95 -1.13
C GLU A 57 -3.00 -2.48 -1.13
N ASP A 58 -2.27 -2.41 -0.01
CA ASP A 58 -0.89 -2.91 0.09
C ASP A 58 -0.82 -4.42 -0.20
N VAL A 59 -1.78 -5.21 0.27
CA VAL A 59 -1.88 -6.65 -0.04
C VAL A 59 -2.14 -6.86 -1.53
N ARG A 60 -3.06 -6.10 -2.13
CA ARG A 60 -3.37 -6.19 -3.57
C ARG A 60 -2.17 -5.79 -4.44
N ALA A 61 -1.46 -4.73 -4.09
CA ALA A 61 -0.24 -4.28 -4.78
C ALA A 61 0.88 -5.32 -4.66
N THR A 62 1.06 -5.91 -3.48
CA THR A 62 2.04 -6.99 -3.26
C THR A 62 1.70 -8.22 -4.10
N PHE A 63 0.42 -8.60 -4.17
CA PHE A 63 -0.03 -9.70 -5.00
C PHE A 63 0.21 -9.43 -6.49
N HIS A 64 -0.05 -8.21 -6.97
CA HIS A 64 0.26 -7.79 -8.33
C HIS A 64 1.75 -7.93 -8.66
N LEU A 65 2.63 -7.44 -7.78
CA LEU A 65 4.09 -7.61 -7.93
C LEU A 65 4.48 -9.09 -7.95
N LYS A 66 3.93 -9.91 -7.04
CA LYS A 66 4.19 -11.35 -6.99
C LYS A 66 3.78 -12.03 -8.30
N GLN A 67 2.60 -11.70 -8.83
CA GLN A 67 2.13 -12.24 -10.11
C GLN A 67 3.01 -11.83 -11.27
N TRP A 68 3.48 -10.57 -11.28
CA TRP A 68 4.42 -10.09 -12.27
C TRP A 68 5.74 -10.86 -12.21
N LEU A 69 6.32 -11.03 -11.01
CA LEU A 69 7.56 -11.79 -10.81
C LEU A 69 7.40 -13.23 -11.30
N SER A 70 6.31 -13.92 -10.93
CA SER A 70 6.06 -15.31 -11.35
C SER A 70 6.00 -15.51 -12.88
N LYS A 71 5.84 -14.44 -13.67
CA LYS A 71 5.79 -14.46 -15.14
C LYS A 71 7.09 -14.02 -15.80
N HIS A 72 8.00 -13.39 -15.05
CA HIS A 72 9.22 -12.75 -15.58
C HIS A 72 10.50 -13.23 -14.88
N THR A 73 10.39 -14.19 -13.95
CA THR A 73 11.49 -14.88 -13.28
C THR A 73 11.22 -16.38 -13.24
#